data_AF-A0A371KYR9-F1
#
_entry.id   AF-A0A371KYR9-F1
#
_cell.length_a   1.000
_cell.length_b   1.000
_cell.length_c   1.000
_cell.angle_alpha   90.00
_cell.angle_beta   90.00
_cell.angle_gamma   90.00
#
_symmetry.space_group_name_H-M   'P 1'
#
loop_
_entity.id
_entity.type
_entity.pdbx_description
1 polymer ?
#
loop_
_entity_poly.entity_id
_entity_poly.type
_entity_poly.pdbx_seq_one_letter_code
_entity_poly.pdbx_strand_id
1 'polypeptide(L)'
;MDLHVRYEGDDDPKKCTAKKLERFDMAVLHGSDRETPYGVVLNPHADRALSPADADTGALVALDCSWESAGEAMFSLPGEHRALPYLVAANPVNFGRPMQLTTVEAIAAALVIFGEKKRAEDVLSKFNWGHTFLELNEEPLRRYAACADSTEVVEIQREYLERGE
;
A
#
# COMPACT_ATOMS: atom_id res chain seq x y z
N MET A 1 4.83 6.60 12.01
CA MET A 1 3.63 5.75 11.86
C MET A 1 3.98 4.27 12.02
N ASP A 2 3.24 3.44 12.74
CA ASP A 2 3.54 2.00 12.86
C ASP A 2 2.96 1.20 11.68
N LEU A 3 3.66 0.14 11.23
CA LEU A 3 3.24 -0.69 10.10
C LEU A 3 2.61 -2.00 10.61
N HIS A 4 1.36 -2.22 10.21
CA HIS A 4 0.59 -3.40 10.58
C HIS A 4 0.04 -4.09 9.33
N VAL A 5 -0.08 -5.41 9.40
CA VAL A 5 -0.66 -6.20 8.32
C VAL A 5 -1.68 -7.17 8.88
N ARG A 6 -2.92 -7.12 8.40
CA ARG A 6 -3.90 -8.18 8.61
C ARG A 6 -3.54 -9.35 7.69
N TYR A 7 -3.10 -10.46 8.27
CA TYR A 7 -2.57 -11.61 7.54
C TYR A 7 -3.56 -12.78 7.58
N GLU A 8 -4.11 -13.18 6.43
CA GLU A 8 -5.07 -14.29 6.37
C GLU A 8 -4.41 -15.67 6.42
N GLY A 9 -3.20 -15.80 5.86
CA GLY A 9 -2.48 -17.08 5.86
C GLY A 9 -2.79 -18.01 4.70
N ASP A 10 -3.53 -17.55 3.68
CA ASP A 10 -3.92 -18.36 2.52
C ASP A 10 -2.81 -18.46 1.43
N ASP A 11 -1.75 -17.65 1.54
CA ASP A 11 -0.63 -17.62 0.59
C ASP A 11 0.59 -18.45 1.04
N ASP A 12 1.41 -18.88 0.07
CA ASP A 12 2.72 -19.51 0.33
C ASP A 12 3.60 -18.57 1.21
N PRO A 13 3.91 -18.96 2.47
CA PRO A 13 4.65 -18.10 3.39
C PRO A 13 6.05 -17.71 2.89
N LYS A 14 6.62 -18.46 1.95
CA LYS A 14 7.93 -18.13 1.35
C LYS A 14 7.84 -17.01 0.32
N LYS A 15 6.67 -16.81 -0.29
CA LYS A 15 6.40 -15.78 -1.30
C LYS A 15 5.69 -14.56 -0.73
N CYS A 16 4.97 -14.73 0.39
CA CYS A 16 4.28 -13.66 1.11
C CYS A 16 5.25 -12.52 1.49
N THR A 17 4.95 -11.33 0.99
CA THR A 17 5.78 -10.14 1.22
C THR A 17 5.60 -9.61 2.66
N ALA A 18 4.39 -9.73 3.23
CA ALA A 18 4.12 -9.35 4.62
C ALA A 18 4.93 -10.18 5.63
N LYS A 19 4.96 -11.51 5.49
CA LYS A 19 5.79 -12.40 6.31
C LYS A 19 7.28 -12.10 6.21
N LYS A 20 7.73 -11.58 5.08
CA LYS A 20 9.12 -11.12 4.94
C LYS A 20 9.37 -9.84 5.73
N LEU A 21 8.45 -8.87 5.71
CA LEU A 21 8.57 -7.66 6.54
C LEU A 21 8.56 -7.97 8.05
N GLU A 22 7.71 -8.91 8.47
CA GLU A 22 7.67 -9.40 9.87
C GLU A 22 9.03 -9.93 10.33
N ARG A 23 9.69 -10.76 9.52
CA ARG A 23 11.01 -11.35 9.83
C ARG A 23 12.14 -10.32 9.97
N PHE A 24 11.95 -9.11 9.46
CA PHE A 24 12.91 -8.01 9.58
C PHE A 24 12.46 -6.96 10.61
N ASP A 25 11.44 -7.26 11.43
CA ASP A 25 10.86 -6.36 12.43
C ASP A 25 10.37 -5.03 11.82
N MET A 26 9.93 -5.08 10.55
CA MET A 26 9.49 -3.89 9.80
C MET A 26 7.96 -3.70 9.82
N ALA A 27 7.20 -4.76 10.12
CA ALA A 27 5.75 -4.72 10.26
C ALA A 27 5.28 -5.79 11.25
N VAL A 28 4.17 -5.53 11.94
CA VAL A 28 3.53 -6.49 12.85
C VAL A 28 2.33 -7.14 12.15
N LEU A 29 2.28 -8.47 12.13
CA LEU A 29 1.17 -9.21 11.53
C LEU A 29 0.10 -9.57 12.56
N HIS A 30 -1.15 -9.48 12.14
CA HIS A 30 -2.33 -9.78 12.95
C HIS A 30 -3.16 -10.87 12.30
N GLY A 31 -3.54 -11.88 13.08
CA GLY A 31 -4.33 -13.02 12.60
C GLY A 31 -5.83 -12.73 12.53
N SER A 32 -6.29 -11.62 13.10
CA SER A 32 -7.69 -11.24 13.13
C SER A 32 -7.90 -9.73 13.10
N ASP A 33 -9.10 -9.30 12.68
CA ASP A 33 -9.46 -7.89 12.61
C ASP A 33 -9.47 -7.23 14.00
N ARG A 34 -9.82 -7.99 15.03
CA ARG A 34 -9.88 -7.53 16.42
C ARG A 34 -8.49 -7.22 17.00
N GLU A 35 -7.47 -7.93 16.53
CA GLU A 35 -6.07 -7.73 16.96
C GLU A 35 -5.40 -6.59 16.19
N THR A 36 -5.91 -6.28 15.00
CA THR A 36 -5.40 -5.20 14.16
C THR A 36 -5.73 -3.84 14.78
N PRO A 37 -4.75 -2.94 14.99
CA PRO A 37 -4.98 -1.63 15.58
C PRO A 37 -5.74 -0.72 14.61
N TYR A 38 -6.39 0.29 15.18
CA TYR A 38 -6.98 1.38 14.41
C TYR A 38 -5.90 2.19 13.70
N GLY A 39 -6.11 2.52 12.43
CA GLY A 39 -5.19 3.30 11.62
C GLY A 39 -5.74 3.61 10.24
N VAL A 40 -4.88 4.03 9.32
CA VAL A 40 -5.21 4.11 7.90
C VAL A 40 -5.18 2.71 7.31
N VAL A 41 -6.31 2.25 6.77
CA VAL A 41 -6.43 0.91 6.18
C VAL A 41 -6.33 1.04 4.66
N LEU A 42 -5.31 0.42 4.06
CA LEU A 42 -5.17 0.33 2.62
C LEU A 42 -6.26 -0.60 2.07
N ASN A 43 -7.26 0.00 1.44
CA ASN A 43 -8.46 -0.67 0.94
C ASN A 43 -8.70 -0.25 -0.51
N PRO A 44 -8.52 -1.14 -1.51
CA PRO A 44 -8.75 -0.82 -2.92
C PRO A 44 -10.21 -0.46 -3.27
N HIS A 45 -11.16 -0.75 -2.38
CA HIS A 45 -12.59 -0.44 -2.53
C HIS A 45 -13.02 0.82 -1.76
N ALA A 46 -12.10 1.55 -1.13
CA ALA A 46 -12.47 2.76 -0.41
C ALA A 46 -12.81 3.92 -1.37
N ASP A 47 -13.85 4.68 -1.04
CA ASP A 47 -14.28 5.85 -1.83
C ASP A 47 -13.29 7.03 -1.79
N ARG A 48 -12.39 7.03 -0.79
CA ARG A 48 -11.43 8.11 -0.57
C ARG A 48 -10.02 7.63 -0.90
N ALA A 49 -9.29 8.42 -1.69
CA ALA A 49 -7.89 8.15 -1.99
C ALA A 49 -6.99 8.48 -0.80
N LEU A 50 -5.91 7.73 -0.66
CA LEU A 50 -4.85 8.01 0.29
C LEU A 50 -4.17 9.33 -0.06
N SER A 51 -3.94 10.18 0.95
CA SER A 51 -3.32 11.49 0.75
C SER A 51 -2.39 11.86 1.91
N PRO A 52 -1.53 12.88 1.74
CA PRO A 52 -0.67 13.35 2.84
C PRO A 52 -1.44 13.76 4.11
N ALA A 53 -2.70 14.16 3.99
CA ALA A 53 -3.57 14.48 5.13
C ALA A 53 -3.84 13.29 6.08
N ASP A 54 -3.58 12.05 5.66
CA ASP A 54 -3.81 10.86 6.50
C ASP A 54 -2.56 10.47 7.33
N ALA A 55 -1.43 11.17 7.18
CA ALA A 55 -0.12 10.81 7.75
C ALA A 55 -0.07 10.81 9.30
N ASP A 56 -0.93 11.59 9.96
CA ASP A 56 -0.93 11.74 11.42
C ASP A 56 -1.83 10.72 12.15
N THR A 57 -2.45 9.78 11.44
CA THR A 57 -3.38 8.77 12.00
C THR A 57 -2.69 7.69 12.85
N GLY A 58 -1.36 7.72 12.96
CA GLY A 58 -0.59 6.89 13.89
C GLY A 58 -0.17 5.52 13.34
N ALA A 59 -1.08 4.77 12.72
CA ALA A 59 -0.80 3.43 12.16
C ALA A 59 -1.21 3.33 10.68
N LEU A 60 -0.45 2.57 9.91
CA LEU A 60 -0.78 2.13 8.55
C LEU A 60 -1.04 0.62 8.57
N VAL A 61 -2.20 0.22 8.06
CA VAL A 61 -2.69 -1.15 8.04
C VAL A 61 -2.84 -1.60 6.59
N ALA A 62 -2.14 -2.65 6.20
CA ALA A 62 -2.36 -3.34 4.92
C ALA A 62 -3.10 -4.67 5.13
N LEU A 63 -3.80 -5.14 4.11
CA LEU A 63 -4.38 -6.48 4.10
C LEU A 63 -3.50 -7.38 3.20
N ASP A 64 -3.07 -8.52 3.75
CA ASP A 64 -2.39 -9.58 3.01
C ASP A 64 -3.36 -10.75 2.86
N CYS A 65 -4.13 -10.69 1.76
CA CYS A 65 -5.14 -11.66 1.36
C CYS A 65 -4.98 -11.98 -0.14
N SER A 66 -5.53 -13.12 -0.55
CA SER A 66 -5.54 -13.46 -1.98
C SER A 66 -6.49 -12.53 -2.75
N TRP A 67 -6.18 -12.24 -4.01
CA TRP A 67 -7.06 -11.41 -4.87
C TRP A 67 -8.46 -12.03 -5.07
N GLU A 68 -8.60 -13.34 -4.94
CA GLU A 68 -9.88 -14.05 -5.01
C GLU A 68 -10.67 -13.95 -3.69
N SER A 69 -9.96 -13.78 -2.57
CA SER A 69 -10.52 -13.58 -1.22
C SER A 69 -10.84 -12.11 -0.90
N ALA A 70 -10.25 -11.16 -1.64
CA ALA A 70 -10.37 -9.71 -1.46
C ALA A 70 -11.72 -9.12 -1.91
N GLY A 71 -12.85 -9.72 -1.48
CA GLY A 71 -14.18 -9.15 -1.69
C GLY A 71 -14.52 -8.02 -0.70
N GLU A 72 -15.60 -7.27 -0.96
CA GLU A 72 -16.12 -6.19 -0.10
C GLU A 72 -16.33 -6.60 1.37
N ALA A 73 -16.52 -7.89 1.65
CA ALA A 73 -16.78 -8.44 2.98
C ALA A 73 -15.58 -8.44 3.95
N MET A 74 -14.40 -8.01 3.49
CA MET A 74 -13.13 -8.06 4.25
C MET A 74 -12.76 -6.76 4.99
N PHE A 75 -13.57 -5.71 4.89
CA PHE A 75 -13.27 -4.41 5.50
C PHE A 75 -14.03 -4.15 6.81
N SER A 76 -14.15 -5.18 7.66
CA SER A 76 -14.52 -4.98 9.08
C SER A 76 -13.37 -4.44 9.94
N LEU A 77 -12.20 -4.22 9.35
CA LEU A 77 -11.05 -3.65 10.04
C LEU A 77 -11.39 -2.26 10.59
N PRO A 78 -11.08 -1.98 11.87
CA PRO A 78 -11.28 -0.66 12.42
C PRO A 78 -10.27 0.32 11.81
N GLY A 79 -10.74 1.40 11.18
CA GLY A 79 -9.83 2.41 10.67
C GLY A 79 -10.41 3.37 9.64
N GLU A 80 -9.54 4.25 9.17
CA GLU A 80 -9.77 5.16 8.07
C GLU A 80 -9.40 4.46 6.76
N HIS A 81 -10.38 3.96 6.02
CA HIS A 81 -10.14 3.24 4.78
C HIS A 81 -9.75 4.21 3.66
N ARG A 82 -8.67 3.89 2.95
CA ARG A 82 -8.13 4.69 1.84
C ARG A 82 -7.67 3.80 0.70
N ALA A 83 -8.06 4.16 -0.52
CA ALA A 83 -7.56 3.51 -1.73
C ALA A 83 -6.24 4.14 -2.14
N LEU A 84 -5.27 3.33 -2.54
CA LEU A 84 -4.07 3.87 -3.16
C LEU A 84 -4.43 4.47 -4.52
N PRO A 85 -3.80 5.60 -4.91
CA PRO A 85 -3.99 6.13 -6.24
C PRO A 85 -3.35 5.24 -7.31
N TYR A 86 -3.62 5.54 -8.57
CA TYR A 86 -3.06 4.79 -9.72
C TYR A 86 -1.53 4.66 -9.62
N LEU A 87 -1.08 3.41 -9.61
CA LEU A 87 0.32 2.99 -9.55
C LEU A 87 0.50 1.70 -10.35
N VAL A 88 1.74 1.46 -10.79
CA VAL A 88 2.11 0.31 -11.60
C VAL A 88 3.00 -0.64 -10.80
N ALA A 89 2.69 -1.92 -10.85
CA ALA A 89 3.45 -2.95 -10.16
C ALA A 89 4.85 -3.15 -10.77
N ALA A 90 5.84 -3.31 -9.90
CA ALA A 90 7.21 -3.70 -10.25
C ALA A 90 7.57 -5.10 -9.75
N ASN A 91 6.69 -5.76 -9.00
CA ASN A 91 6.89 -7.14 -8.58
C ASN A 91 6.99 -8.09 -9.81
N PRO A 92 7.77 -9.19 -9.71
CA PRO A 92 8.03 -10.07 -10.86
C PRO A 92 6.80 -10.78 -11.43
N VAL A 93 5.71 -10.89 -10.67
CA VAL A 93 4.49 -11.60 -11.08
C VAL A 93 3.62 -10.71 -11.95
N ASN A 94 3.46 -9.44 -11.55
CA ASN A 94 2.54 -8.48 -12.15
C ASN A 94 3.25 -7.27 -12.77
N PHE A 95 4.54 -7.40 -13.10
CA PHE A 95 5.34 -6.28 -13.62
C PHE A 95 4.63 -5.52 -14.75
N GLY A 96 4.54 -4.20 -14.62
CA GLY A 96 3.89 -3.31 -15.60
C GLY A 96 2.36 -3.31 -15.53
N ARG A 97 1.73 -4.14 -14.69
CA ARG A 97 0.28 -4.15 -14.54
C ARG A 97 -0.18 -3.07 -13.56
N PRO A 98 -1.21 -2.28 -13.91
CA PRO A 98 -1.74 -1.26 -13.02
C PRO A 98 -2.45 -1.90 -11.83
N MET A 99 -2.33 -1.28 -10.66
CA MET A 99 -3.05 -1.63 -9.42
C MET A 99 -2.84 -3.06 -8.87
N GLN A 100 -2.01 -3.89 -9.51
CA GLN A 100 -1.71 -5.26 -9.06
C GLN A 100 -0.47 -5.30 -8.14
N LEU A 101 -0.49 -4.43 -7.14
CA LEU A 101 0.59 -4.26 -6.18
C LEU A 101 0.66 -5.42 -5.18
N THR A 102 1.86 -5.76 -4.74
CA THR A 102 2.06 -6.58 -3.54
C THR A 102 1.83 -5.76 -2.27
N THR A 103 1.64 -6.43 -1.13
CA THR A 103 1.50 -5.79 0.19
C THR A 103 2.66 -4.84 0.51
N VAL A 104 3.90 -5.22 0.18
CA VAL A 104 5.06 -4.33 0.39
C VAL A 104 5.07 -3.12 -0.54
N GLU A 105 4.66 -3.26 -1.80
CA GLU A 105 4.54 -2.12 -2.73
C GLU A 105 3.44 -1.16 -2.27
N ALA A 106 2.31 -1.68 -1.80
CA ALA A 106 1.22 -0.89 -1.25
C ALA A 106 1.66 -0.09 0.00
N ILE A 107 2.36 -0.74 0.93
CA ILE A 107 2.94 -0.08 2.11
C ILE A 107 3.96 0.99 1.68
N ALA A 108 4.86 0.67 0.75
CA ALA A 108 5.88 1.60 0.30
C ALA A 108 5.28 2.83 -0.39
N ALA A 109 4.24 2.64 -1.22
CA ALA A 109 3.51 3.74 -1.84
C ALA A 109 2.92 4.69 -0.79
N ALA A 110 2.24 4.13 0.21
CA ALA A 110 1.65 4.90 1.29
C ALA A 110 2.69 5.69 2.08
N LEU A 111 3.83 5.06 2.42
CA LEU A 111 4.95 5.73 3.07
C LEU A 111 5.48 6.91 2.24
N VAL A 112 5.63 6.76 0.92
CA VAL A 112 6.06 7.88 0.07
C VAL A 112 5.03 9.00 0.05
N ILE A 113 3.74 8.68 -0.07
CA ILE A 113 2.65 9.66 -0.04
C ILE A 113 2.65 10.42 1.30
N PHE A 114 2.98 9.77 2.41
CA PHE A 114 3.12 10.41 3.72
C PHE A 114 4.46 11.15 3.93
N GLY A 115 5.30 11.25 2.91
CA GLY A 115 6.61 11.92 3.00
C GLY A 115 7.72 11.07 3.65
N GLU A 116 7.47 9.81 3.99
CA GLU A 116 8.43 8.87 4.58
C GLU A 116 9.24 8.09 3.52
N LYS A 117 9.70 8.75 2.43
CA LYS A 117 10.37 8.10 1.29
C LYS A 117 11.55 7.19 1.70
N LYS A 118 12.39 7.62 2.64
CA LYS A 118 13.52 6.82 3.12
C LYS A 118 13.06 5.49 3.73
N ARG A 119 11.95 5.50 4.46
CA ARG A 119 11.41 4.29 5.06
C ARG A 119 10.79 3.37 4.01
N ALA A 120 10.19 3.95 2.95
CA ALA A 120 9.77 3.18 1.78
C ALA A 120 10.95 2.47 1.10
N GLU A 121 12.09 3.16 0.95
CA GLU A 121 13.34 2.56 0.45
C GLU A 121 13.83 1.43 1.37
N ASP A 122 13.79 1.62 2.69
CA ASP A 122 14.22 0.61 3.67
C ASP A 122 13.38 -0.68 3.59
N VAL A 123 12.04 -0.58 3.49
CA VAL A 123 11.17 -1.77 3.37
C VAL A 123 11.35 -2.48 2.02
N LEU A 124 11.51 -1.71 0.93
CA LEU A 124 11.72 -2.24 -0.41
C LEU A 124 13.12 -2.85 -0.58
N SER A 125 14.12 -2.39 0.17
CA SER A 125 15.51 -2.89 0.10
C SER A 125 15.63 -4.40 0.38
N LYS A 126 14.63 -5.00 1.04
CA LYS A 126 14.58 -6.43 1.32
C LYS A 126 14.21 -7.26 0.10
N PHE A 127 13.79 -6.63 -1.00
CA PHE A 127 13.33 -7.25 -2.23
C PHE A 127 14.23 -6.81 -3.38
N ASN A 128 14.81 -7.77 -4.12
CA ASN A 128 15.78 -7.46 -5.19
C ASN A 128 15.20 -6.53 -6.28
N TRP A 129 13.89 -6.58 -6.49
CA TRP A 129 13.14 -5.74 -7.44
C TRP A 129 12.55 -4.48 -6.79
N GLY A 130 12.70 -4.29 -5.47
CA GLY A 130 11.98 -3.25 -4.74
C GLY A 130 12.32 -1.82 -5.20
N HIS A 131 13.57 -1.55 -5.53
CA HIS A 131 13.99 -0.25 -6.08
C HIS A 131 13.24 0.11 -7.38
N THR A 132 12.98 -0.88 -8.23
CA THR A 132 12.26 -0.70 -9.50
C THR A 132 10.85 -0.16 -9.28
N PHE A 133 10.20 -0.46 -8.15
CA PHE A 133 8.88 0.10 -7.83
C PHE A 133 8.91 1.62 -7.71
N LEU A 134 9.91 2.17 -7.02
CA LEU A 134 10.06 3.60 -6.83
C LEU A 134 10.48 4.31 -8.11
N GLU A 135 11.32 3.67 -8.92
CA GLU A 135 11.74 4.20 -10.22
C GLU A 135 10.57 4.25 -11.21
N LEU A 136 9.80 3.15 -11.30
CA LEU A 136 8.65 3.05 -12.20
C LEU A 136 7.55 4.07 -11.87
N ASN A 137 7.38 4.39 -10.59
CA ASN A 137 6.33 5.27 -10.10
C ASN A 137 6.87 6.60 -9.57
N GLU A 138 8.10 7.00 -9.94
CA GLU A 138 8.77 8.18 -9.36
C GLU A 138 7.92 9.44 -9.51
N GLU A 139 7.48 9.74 -10.74
CA GLU A 139 6.71 10.95 -11.02
C GLU A 139 5.32 10.92 -10.35
N PRO A 140 4.48 9.86 -10.49
CA PRO A 140 3.21 9.77 -9.77
C PRO A 140 3.38 9.93 -8.25
N LEU A 141 4.29 9.18 -7.62
CA LEU A 141 4.48 9.22 -6.17
C LEU A 141 4.95 10.59 -5.69
N ARG A 142 5.86 11.24 -6.43
CA ARG A 142 6.30 12.61 -6.11
C ARG A 142 5.15 13.61 -6.18
N ARG A 143 4.25 13.47 -7.16
CA ARG A 143 3.08 14.34 -7.32
C ARG A 143 2.05 14.10 -6.22
N TYR A 144 1.72 12.83 -5.92
CA TYR A 144 0.76 12.49 -4.86
C TYR A 144 1.25 12.94 -3.47
N ALA A 145 2.55 12.82 -3.19
CA ALA A 145 3.14 13.29 -1.93
C ALA A 145 3.12 14.82 -1.76
N ALA A 146 2.90 15.58 -2.85
CA ALA A 146 2.81 17.04 -2.83
C ALA A 146 1.36 17.55 -2.68
N CYS A 147 0.36 16.66 -2.69
CA CYS A 147 -1.04 17.02 -2.56
C CYS A 147 -1.41 17.45 -1.14
N ALA A 148 -2.40 18.32 -1.01
CA ALA A 148 -2.98 18.67 0.28
C ALA A 148 -3.94 17.58 0.77
N ASP A 149 -4.73 16.97 -0.13
CA ASP A 149 -5.79 16.04 0.25
C ASP A 149 -6.13 15.01 -0.86
N SER A 150 -7.11 14.16 -0.56
CA SER A 150 -7.61 13.12 -1.47
C SER A 150 -8.19 13.67 -2.77
N THR A 151 -8.70 14.90 -2.81
CA THR A 151 -9.28 15.48 -4.04
C THR A 151 -8.18 15.74 -5.04
N GLU A 152 -7.10 16.39 -4.61
CA GLU A 152 -5.94 16.68 -5.46
C GLU A 152 -5.26 15.38 -5.95
N VAL A 153 -5.17 14.35 -5.09
CA VAL A 153 -4.64 13.04 -5.48
C VAL A 153 -5.47 12.43 -6.61
N VAL A 154 -6.80 12.49 -6.51
CA VAL A 154 -7.71 11.96 -7.54
C VAL A 154 -7.60 12.76 -8.85
N GLU A 155 -7.44 14.08 -8.78
CA GLU A 155 -7.23 14.92 -9.97
C GLU A 155 -5.94 14.54 -10.71
N ILE A 156 -4.84 14.38 -9.98
CA ILE A 156 -3.56 13.93 -10.56
C ILE A 156 -3.68 12.51 -11.13
N GLN A 157 -4.37 11.61 -10.43
CA GLN A 157 -4.61 10.25 -10.91
C GLN A 157 -5.33 10.23 -12.28
N ARG A 158 -6.33 11.10 -12.49
CA ARG A 158 -7.08 11.15 -13.75
C ARG A 158 -6.16 11.41 -14.94
N GLU A 159 -5.15 12.26 -14.79
CA GLU A 159 -4.19 12.53 -15.86
C GLU A 159 -3.42 11.28 -16.31
N TYR A 160 -3.15 10.34 -15.39
CA TYR A 160 -2.45 9.09 -15.73
C TYR A 160 -3.38 8.07 -16.39
N LEU A 161 -4.66 8.05 -16.02
CA LEU A 161 -5.66 7.17 -16.63
C LEU A 161 -6.01 7.63 -18.04
N GLU A 162 -6.16 8.94 -18.26
CA GLU A 162 -6.45 9.52 -19.58
C GLU A 162 -5.29 9.39 -20.58
N ARG A 163 -4.04 9.34 -20.12
CA ARG A 163 -2.86 9.13 -20.98
C ARG A 163 -2.63 7.67 -21.37
N GLY A 164 -3.30 6.73 -20.70
CA GLY A 164 -3.20 5.30 -20.96
C GLY A 164 -4.21 4.77 -22.00
N GLU A 165 -5.15 5.62 -22.45
CA GLU A 165 -6.05 5.39 -23.59
C GLU A 165 -5.44 5.93 -24.90
#